data_AF-A0A7J3JA45-F1
#
_entry.id   AF-A0A7J3JA45-F1
#
_cell.length_a   1.000
_cell.length_b   1.000
_cell.length_c   1.000
_cell.angle_alpha   90.00
_cell.angle_beta   90.00
_cell.angle_gamma   90.00
#
_symmetry.space_group_name_H-M   'P 1'
#
loop_
_entity.id
_entity.type
_entity.pdbx_description
1 polymer ?
#
loop_
_entity_poly.entity_id
_entity_poly.type
_entity_poly.pdbx_seq_one_letter_code
_entity_poly.pdbx_strand_id
1 'polypeptide(L)' 'METLKITDTQAMEICESVGRTLVAQLDTDEVWDKVEQTLAKYVKSHNINENPSSLTDKLEWSVKVKLRK' A
#
# COMPACT_ATOMS: atom_id res chain seq x y z
N MET A 1 26.67 13.09 -24.87
CA MET A 1 25.96 12.22 -23.92
C MET A 1 24.71 11.75 -24.62
N GLU A 2 24.63 10.46 -24.97
CA GLU A 2 23.39 9.90 -25.51
C GLU A 2 22.37 9.77 -24.38
N THR A 3 21.19 10.36 -24.59
CA THR A 3 20.04 10.21 -23.70
C THR A 3 19.41 8.84 -23.95
N LEU A 4 19.74 7.86 -23.10
CA LEU A 4 19.06 6.58 -23.05
C LEU A 4 17.56 6.81 -22.75
N LYS A 5 16.69 6.51 -23.71
CA LYS A 5 15.24 6.51 -23.50
C LYS A 5 14.82 5.15 -22.95
N ILE A 6 14.18 5.16 -21.79
CA ILE A 6 13.56 3.97 -21.19
C ILE A 6 12.32 3.62 -22.03
N THR A 7 12.21 2.35 -22.44
CA THR A 7 11.02 1.82 -23.11
C THR A 7 9.87 1.60 -22.12
N ASP A 8 8.63 1.52 -22.61
CA ASP A 8 7.48 1.27 -21.74
C ASP A 8 7.59 -0.03 -20.94
N THR A 9 8.16 -1.09 -21.54
CA THR A 9 8.44 -2.37 -20.86
C THR A 9 9.42 -2.18 -19.70
N GLN A 10 10.55 -1.50 -19.95
CA GLN A 10 11.54 -1.22 -18.90
C GLN A 10 10.97 -0.34 -17.79
N ALA A 11 10.13 0.64 -18.15
CA ALA A 11 9.45 1.48 -17.16
C ALA A 11 8.50 0.66 -16.28
N MET A 12 7.79 -0.32 -16.86
CA MET A 12 6.91 -1.22 -16.13
C MET A 12 7.68 -2.14 -15.18
N GLU A 13 8.78 -2.74 -15.64
CA GLU A 13 9.66 -3.58 -14.81
C GLU A 13 10.23 -2.80 -13.62
N ILE A 14 10.68 -1.57 -13.84
CA ILE A 14 11.14 -0.68 -12.78
C ILE A 14 10.00 -0.38 -11.79
N CYS A 15 8.81 -0.05 -12.28
CA CYS A 15 7.65 0.21 -11.42
C CYS A 15 7.28 -1.01 -10.58
N GLU A 16 7.33 -2.22 -11.13
CA GLU A 16 7.05 -3.46 -10.40
C GLU A 16 8.09 -3.71 -9.31
N SER A 17 9.39 -3.53 -9.62
CA SER A 17 10.46 -3.69 -8.64
C SER A 17 10.34 -2.68 -7.49
N VAL A 18 10.02 -1.43 -7.79
CA VAL A 18 9.75 -0.39 -6.77
C VAL A 18 8.51 -0.76 -5.95
N GLY A 19 7.44 -1.24 -6.61
CA GLY A 19 6.23 -1.70 -5.94
C GLY A 19 6.49 -2.81 -4.93
N ARG A 20 7.24 -3.85 -5.32
CA ARG A 20 7.64 -4.95 -4.42
C ARG A 20 8.44 -4.45 -3.22
N THR A 21 9.36 -3.52 -3.45
CA THR A 21 10.17 -2.92 -2.38
C THR A 21 9.32 -2.13 -1.39
N LEU A 22 8.37 -1.34 -1.89
CA LEU A 22 7.47 -0.56 -1.04
C LEU A 22 6.51 -1.45 -0.25
N VAL A 23 5.98 -2.51 -0.87
CA VAL A 23 5.17 -3.51 -0.15
C VAL A 23 5.97 -4.12 1.00
N ALA A 24 7.21 -4.54 0.75
CA ALA A 24 8.07 -5.11 1.79
C ALA A 24 8.40 -4.10 2.92
N GLN A 25 8.55 -2.81 2.60
CA GLN A 25 8.75 -1.77 3.61
C GLN A 25 7.49 -1.46 4.43
N LEU A 26 6.31 -1.69 3.86
CA LEU A 26 5.04 -1.47 4.53
C LEU A 26 4.57 -2.68 5.32
N ASP A 27 5.12 -3.87 5.04
CA ASP A 27 4.84 -5.10 5.78
C ASP A 27 5.63 -5.12 7.10
N THR A 28 5.24 -4.21 8.00
CA THR A 28 5.83 -4.05 9.33
C THR A 28 4.73 -3.88 10.37
N ASP A 29 5.00 -4.35 11.59
CA ASP A 29 4.06 -4.24 12.72
C ASP A 29 3.61 -2.79 12.94
N GLU A 30 4.52 -1.81 12.83
CA GLU A 30 4.19 -0.39 13.02
C GLU A 30 3.15 0.12 12.00
N VAL A 31 3.22 -0.33 10.75
CA VAL A 31 2.25 0.04 9.71
C VAL A 31 0.92 -0.66 9.97
N TRP A 32 0.94 -1.94 10.33
CA TRP A 32 -0.26 -2.69 10.67
C TRP A 32 -0.98 -2.12 11.91
N ASP A 33 -0.24 -1.71 12.94
CA ASP A 33 -0.79 -1.00 14.11
C ASP A 33 -1.55 0.27 13.70
N LYS A 34 -1.02 1.04 12.74
CA LYS A 34 -1.69 2.24 12.22
C LYS A 34 -2.93 1.90 11.39
N VAL A 35 -2.91 0.80 10.64
CA VAL A 35 -4.08 0.30 9.90
C VAL A 35 -5.18 -0.09 10.88
N GLU A 36 -4.86 -0.87 11.91
CA GLU A 36 -5.82 -1.27 12.94
C GLU A 36 -6.40 -0.06 13.69
N GLN A 37 -5.57 0.91 14.07
CA GLN A 37 -6.04 2.15 14.69
C GLN A 37 -6.98 2.94 13.79
N THR A 38 -6.70 2.99 12.48
CA THR A 38 -7.55 3.67 11.49
C THR A 38 -8.89 2.95 11.36
N LEU A 39 -8.87 1.63 11.31
CA LEU A 39 -10.07 0.79 11.25
C LEU A 39 -10.92 0.91 12.52
N ALA A 40 -10.30 0.86 13.69
CA ALA A 40 -10.99 1.05 14.97
C ALA A 40 -11.67 2.42 15.06
N LYS A 41 -11.00 3.49 14.60
CA LYS A 41 -11.60 4.82 14.51
C LYS A 41 -12.80 4.84 13.56
N TYR A 42 -12.69 4.19 12.40
CA TYR A 42 -13.76 4.12 11.40
C TYR A 42 -14.99 3.36 11.92
N VAL A 43 -14.79 2.17 12.49
CA VAL A 43 -15.84 1.34 13.09
C VAL A 43 -16.59 2.12 14.17
N LYS A 44 -15.84 2.79 15.07
CA LYS A 44 -16.41 3.62 16.12
C LYS A 44 -17.18 4.82 15.59
N SER A 45 -16.67 5.54 14.58
CA SER A 45 -17.33 6.73 14.05
C SER A 45 -18.60 6.41 13.24
N HIS A 46 -18.74 5.18 12.76
CA HIS A 46 -19.89 4.73 11.97
C HIS A 46 -20.83 3.80 12.75
N ASN A 47 -20.64 3.64 14.08
CA ASN A 47 -21.43 2.73 14.93
C ASN A 47 -21.50 1.29 14.39
N ILE A 48 -20.43 0.81 13.77
CA ILE A 48 -20.34 -0.56 13.28
C ILE A 48 -20.07 -1.46 14.49
N ASN A 49 -20.93 -2.44 14.73
CA ASN A 49 -20.80 -3.38 15.85
C ASN A 49 -20.00 -4.64 15.44
N GLU A 50 -18.79 -4.43 14.92
CA GLU A 50 -17.84 -5.49 14.58
C GLU A 50 -16.50 -5.22 15.24
N ASN A 51 -15.75 -6.29 15.51
CA ASN A 51 -14.39 -6.16 16.02
C ASN A 51 -13.46 -5.69 14.88
N PRO A 52 -12.74 -4.56 15.02
CA PRO A 52 -11.80 -4.09 14.00
C PRO A 52 -10.82 -5.17 13.54
N SER A 53 -10.30 -5.99 14.45
CA SER A 53 -9.35 -7.07 14.13
C SER A 53 -9.94 -8.12 13.16
N SER A 54 -11.26 -8.34 13.21
CA SER A 54 -11.96 -9.27 12.30
C SER A 54 -12.27 -8.67 10.93
N LEU A 55 -12.08 -7.36 10.78
CA LEU A 55 -12.24 -6.63 9.53
C LEU A 55 -10.89 -6.46 8.81
N THR A 56 -9.77 -6.51 9.53
CA THR A 56 -8.43 -6.37 8.96
C THR A 56 -8.16 -7.42 7.88
N ASP A 57 -8.55 -8.68 8.10
CA ASP A 57 -8.41 -9.78 7.13
C ASP A 57 -9.32 -9.63 5.90
N LYS A 58 -10.36 -8.79 5.98
CA LYS A 58 -11.30 -8.51 4.87
C LYS A 58 -10.87 -7.29 4.06
N LEU A 59 -9.83 -6.57 4.48
CA LEU A 59 -9.33 -5.39 3.79
C LEU A 59 -8.26 -5.79 2.78
N GLU A 60 -8.64 -5.82 1.51
CA GLU A 60 -7.67 -5.77 0.42
C GLU A 60 -7.23 -4.31 0.23
N TRP A 61 -5.93 -4.06 0.31
CA TRP A 61 -5.35 -2.75 0.04
C TRP A 61 -4.16 -2.88 -0.90
N SER A 62 -3.91 -1.83 -1.69
CA SER A 62 -2.82 -1.79 -2.66
C SER A 62 -2.17 -0.41 -2.71
N VAL A 63 -0.87 -0.38 -3.00
CA VAL A 63 -0.10 0.86 -3.15
C VAL A 63 0.11 1.15 -4.62
N LYS A 64 -0.41 2.30 -5.08
CA LYS A 64 -0.18 2.76 -6.45
C LYS A 64 1.05 3.67 -6.51
N VAL A 65 2.12 3.18 -7.12
CA VAL A 65 3.33 3.96 -7.37
C VAL A 65 3.19 4.69 -8.71
N LYS A 66 3.51 5.99 -8.72
CA LYS A 66 3.69 6.76 -9.95
C LYS A 66 5.02 7.49 -9.88
N LEU A 67 5.88 7.29 -10.89
CA LEU A 67 7.09 8.10 -11.04
C LEU A 67 6.67 9.53 -11.40
N ARG A 68 7.21 10.53 -10.69
CA ARG A 68 6.98 11.94 -11.04
C ARG A 68 7.59 12.21 -12.42
N LYS A 69 6.83 12.92 -13.26
CA LYS A 69 7.27 13.44 -14.55
C LYS A 69 8.12 14.69 -14.35
#